data_AF-A0A239PJB0-F1
#
_entry.id   AF-A0A239PJB0-F1
#
_cell.length_a   1.000
_cell.length_b   1.000
_cell.length_c   1.000
_cell.angle_alpha   90.00
_cell.angle_beta   90.00
_cell.angle_gamma   90.00
#
_symmetry.space_group_name_H-M   'P 1'
#
loop_
_entity.id
_entity.type
_entity.pdbx_description
1 polymer ?
#
loop_
_entity_poly.entity_id
_entity_poly.type
_entity_poly.pdbx_seq_one_letter_code
_entity_poly.pdbx_strand_id
1 'polypeptide(L)' 'MSAMTGIVAGLATAAGAFALYRYAERRARALRRAVEERRRDPQRAGKPVLDFERDPETGVYRSK' A
#
# COMPACT_ATOMS: atom_id res chain seq x y z
N MET A 1 0.93 39.77 24.03
CA MET A 1 1.78 38.77 23.32
C MET A 1 0.98 37.64 22.65
N SER A 2 -0.32 37.46 22.91
CA SER A 2 -1.03 36.21 22.58
C SER A 2 -1.49 36.06 21.12
N ALA A 3 -1.85 37.16 20.45
CA ALA A 3 -2.37 37.11 19.07
C ALA A 3 -1.28 36.83 18.03
N MET A 4 -0.09 37.43 18.20
CA MET A 4 1.05 37.24 17.30
C MET A 4 1.50 35.78 17.28
N THR A 5 1.56 35.14 18.45
CA THR A 5 1.93 33.73 18.59
C THR A 5 0.92 32.81 17.93
N GLY A 6 -0.37 33.11 18.05
CA GLY A 6 -1.44 32.34 17.40
C GLY A 6 -1.37 32.40 15.87
N ILE A 7 -1.10 33.57 15.31
CA ILE A 7 -0.96 33.76 13.86
C ILE A 7 0.25 32.97 13.32
N VAL A 8 1.40 33.07 14.01
CA VAL A 8 2.62 32.35 13.62
C VAL A 8 2.43 30.84 13.73
N ALA A 9 1.81 30.35 14.81
CA ALA A 9 1.52 28.93 14.98
C ALA A 9 0.57 28.40 13.91
N GLY A 10 -0.46 29.18 13.54
CA GLY A 10 -1.38 28.85 12.46
C GLY A 10 -0.69 28.72 11.11
N LEU A 11 0.16 29.70 10.76
CA LEU A 11 0.95 29.69 9.52
C LEU A 11 1.93 28.51 9.47
N ALA A 12 2.64 28.23 10.57
CA ALA A 12 3.57 27.10 10.65
C ALA A 12 2.86 25.75 10.47
N THR A 13 1.68 25.60 11.07
CA THR A 13 0.86 24.38 10.96
C THR A 13 0.36 24.18 9.53
N ALA A 14 -0.17 25.24 8.90
CA ALA A 14 -0.63 25.18 7.52
C ALA A 14 0.50 24.86 6.53
N ALA A 15 1.67 25.48 6.71
CA ALA A 15 2.85 25.21 5.89
C ALA A 15 3.34 23.76 6.04
N GLY A 16 3.37 23.24 7.28
CA GLY A 16 3.73 21.86 7.57
C GLY A 16 2.76 20.86 6.93
N ALA A 17 1.45 21.09 7.05
CA ALA A 17 0.42 20.27 6.43
C ALA A 17 0.54 20.26 4.90
N PHE A 18 0.77 21.43 4.29
CA PHE A 18 0.95 21.55 2.84
C PHE A 18 2.22 20.84 2.35
N ALA A 19 3.33 20.95 3.08
CA ALA A 19 4.57 20.26 2.74
C ALA A 19 4.41 18.73 2.80
N LEU A 20 3.75 18.21 3.84
CA LEU A 20 3.45 16.78 3.99
C LEU A 20 2.50 16.29 2.90
N TYR A 21 1.46 17.05 2.56
CA TYR A 21 0.54 16.73 1.48
C TYR A 21 1.27 16.62 0.14
N ARG A 22 2.10 17.61 -0.20
CA ARG A 22 2.85 17.61 -1.47
C ARG A 22 3.89 16.49 -1.52
N TYR A 23 4.52 16.17 -0.40
CA TYR A 23 5.43 15.03 -0.28
C TYR A 23 4.69 13.70 -0.48
N ALA A 24 3.51 13.56 0.15
CA ALA A 24 2.66 12.39 0.00
C ALA A 24 2.19 12.21 -1.45
N GLU A 25 1.79 13.27 -2.15
CA GLU A 25 1.42 13.19 -3.58
C GLU A 25 2.58 12.69 -4.45
N ARG A 26 3.81 13.18 -4.21
CA ARG A 26 5.01 12.73 -4.95
C ARG A 26 5.27 11.25 -4.70
N ARG A 27 5.15 10.79 -3.45
CA ARG A 27 5.42 9.40 -3.07
C ARG A 27 4.29 8.45 -3.48
N ALA A 28 3.04 8.91 -3.46
CA ALA A 28 1.87 8.15 -3.85
C ALA A 28 1.91 7.73 -5.32
N ARG A 29 2.49 8.56 -6.22
CA ARG A 29 2.69 8.18 -7.62
C ARG A 29 3.69 7.03 -7.78
N ALA A 30 4.80 7.07 -7.05
CA ALA A 30 5.78 5.99 -7.05
C ALA A 30 5.18 4.69 -6.48
N LEU A 31 4.43 4.79 -5.38
CA LEU A 31 3.74 3.66 -4.77
C LEU A 31 2.67 3.07 -5.70
N ARG A 32 1.85 3.92 -6.33
CA ARG A 32 0.84 3.47 -7.30
C ARG A 32 1.47 2.76 -8.49
N ARG A 33 2.60 3.25 -9.01
CA ARG A 33 3.35 2.57 -10.07
C ARG A 33 3.85 1.20 -9.63
N ALA A 34 4.46 1.10 -8.44
CA ALA A 34 4.93 -0.17 -7.90
C ALA A 34 3.79 -1.19 -7.63
N VAL A 35 2.63 -0.70 -7.19
CA VAL A 35 1.43 -1.53 -6.99
C VAL A 35 0.85 -1.99 -8.32
N GLU A 36 0.78 -1.10 -9.31
CA GLU A 36 0.30 -1.43 -10.66
C GLU A 36 1.23 -2.42 -11.36
N GLU A 37 2.55 -2.27 -11.20
CA GLU A 37 3.56 -3.20 -11.71
C GLU A 37 3.45 -4.58 -11.03
N ARG A 38 3.24 -4.63 -9.71
CA ARG A 38 2.92 -5.85 -8.96
C ARG A 38 1.60 -6.51 -9.35
N ARG A 39 0.61 -5.72 -9.80
CA ARG A 39 -0.69 -6.22 -10.28
C ARG A 39 -0.61 -6.74 -11.70
N ARG A 40 0.18 -6.08 -12.55
CA ARG A 40 0.41 -6.48 -13.93
C ARG A 40 1.39 -7.63 -14.06
N ASP A 41 2.13 -7.96 -13.01
CA ASP A 41 3.00 -9.14 -12.96
C ASP A 41 2.21 -10.40 -13.38
N PRO A 42 2.42 -10.87 -14.63
CA PRO A 42 1.68 -11.99 -15.17
C PRO A 42 2.03 -13.30 -14.46
N GLN A 43 3.12 -13.34 -13.68
CA GLN A 43 3.47 -14.50 -12.85
C GLN A 43 2.45 -14.76 -11.74
N ARG A 44 1.61 -13.79 -11.37
CA ARG A 44 0.49 -13.99 -10.43
C ARG A 44 -0.80 -14.45 -11.11
N ALA A 45 -0.98 -14.13 -12.39
CA ALA A 45 -2.14 -14.57 -13.18
C ALA A 45 -2.08 -16.07 -13.53
N GLY A 46 -0.95 -16.73 -13.30
CA GLY A 46 -0.74 -18.15 -13.57
C GLY A 46 -0.06 -18.92 -12.45
N LYS A 47 -0.11 -18.45 -11.19
CA LYS A 47 0.30 -19.35 -10.09
C LYS A 47 -0.71 -20.48 -10.05
N PRO A 48 -0.30 -21.74 -10.28
CA PRO A 48 -1.22 -22.86 -10.14
C PRO A 48 -1.73 -22.80 -8.70
N VAL A 49 -3.04 -22.62 -8.55
CA VAL A 49 -3.69 -22.92 -7.28
C VAL A 49 -3.43 -24.40 -7.11
N LEU A 50 -2.54 -24.74 -6.17
CA LEU A 50 -2.29 -26.12 -5.80
C LEU A 50 -3.57 -26.59 -5.09
N ASP A 51 -4.49 -27.16 -5.87
CA ASP A 51 -5.64 -27.85 -5.33
C ASP A 51 -5.13 -29.15 -4.73
N PHE A 52 -5.17 -29.21 -3.41
CA PHE A 52 -4.86 -30.40 -2.66
C PHE A 52 -6.18 -31.13 -2.36
N GLU A 53 -6.32 -32.34 -2.89
CA GLU A 53 -7.45 -33.20 -2.57
C GLU A 53 -7.07 -34.12 -1.41
N ARG A 54 -7.98 -34.28 -0.44
CA ARG A 54 -7.75 -35.13 0.72
C ARG A 54 -8.07 -36.58 0.34
N ASP A 55 -7.05 -37.42 0.37
CA ASP A 55 -7.19 -38.86 0.15
C ASP A 55 -8.00 -39.47 1.30
N PRO A 56 -9.18 -40.09 1.05
CA PRO A 56 -10.03 -40.64 2.09
C PRO A 56 -9.45 -41.91 2.74
N GLU A 57 -8.52 -42.60 2.08
CA GLU A 57 -7.91 -43.84 2.60
C GLU A 57 -6.73 -43.55 3.52
N THR A 58 -5.94 -42.52 3.20
CA THR A 58 -4.71 -42.19 3.94
C THR A 58 -4.81 -40.91 4.78
N GLY A 59 -5.81 -40.06 4.53
CA GLY A 59 -5.99 -38.77 5.17
C GLY A 59 -4.98 -37.70 4.76
N VAL A 60 -4.05 -38.03 3.85
CA VAL A 60 -2.99 -37.14 3.36
C VAL A 60 -3.51 -36.28 2.22
N TYR A 61 -3.16 -34.99 2.24
CA TYR A 61 -3.43 -34.06 1.15
C TYR A 61 -2.43 -34.29 0.02
N ARG A 62 -2.90 -34.70 -1.17
CA ARG A 62 -2.07 -34.82 -2.37
C ARG A 62 -2.42 -33.72 -3.35
N SER A 63 -1.40 -33.18 -4.03
CA SER A 63 -1.62 -32.28 -5.16
C SER A 63 -2.34 -33.05 -6.26
N LYS A 64 -3.40 -32.45 -6.83
CA LYS A 64 -4.11 -33.01 -7.97
C LYS A 64 -3.26 -33.01 -9.24
#